data_AF-A0A352S7G7-F1
#
_entry.id   AF-A0A352S7G7-F1
#
_cell.length_a   1.000
_cell.length_b   1.000
_cell.length_c   1.000
_cell.angle_alpha   90.00
_cell.angle_beta   90.00
_cell.angle_gamma   90.00
#
_symmetry.space_group_name_H-M   'P 1'
#
loop_
_entity.id
_entity.type
_entity.pdbx_description
1 polymer ?
#
loop_
_entity_poly.entity_id
_entity_poly.type
_entity_poly.pdbx_seq_one_letter_code
_entity_poly.pdbx_strand_id
1 'polypeptide(L)'
;AMHGANAPVDKTDWSPLAGKTVLIWPDRDAPGWDYADRASQAILQAGATSVAILMPPDDKPEGWDAADAIPEGFDVGGFLAVGERMPVMRSVEEAPSPDLLTGIDWTTEDGLSSAFTRRYGEDWRYCALWGKWLVWTGVRWNPDQVLYVSHLSRGICRNASLKADTPRLKGKLASSATISSVEKIARSDPKHASTAEEWDADVWALNTPGGVVDLRTGRMRPHRRDDRMTKVTTATPQGNPDSACPTWRAFLTDVTGGDADLMAYLQLMVGYCLTGVTSEHALFFLYGTGANGKSVFVNVLTTILGDYAANAPMDTFMEAR
;
A
#
# COMPACT_ATOMS: atom_id res chain seq x y z
N ALA A 1 25.77 6.57 23.45
CA ALA A 1 24.42 6.08 23.78
C ALA A 1 23.51 6.48 22.63
N MET A 2 22.94 5.52 21.89
CA MET A 2 21.96 5.85 20.84
C MET A 2 20.70 6.37 21.55
N HIS A 3 20.34 7.63 21.30
CA HIS A 3 19.29 8.34 22.05
C HIS A 3 17.85 8.00 21.62
N GLY A 4 17.60 6.84 21.01
CA GLY A 4 16.27 6.41 20.56
C GLY A 4 15.56 7.44 19.67
N ALA A 5 14.22 7.51 19.76
CA ALA A 5 13.37 8.46 19.03
C ALA A 5 13.62 9.96 19.33
N ASN A 6 14.40 10.26 20.38
CA ASN A 6 14.79 11.63 20.76
C ASN A 6 16.13 12.06 20.14
N ALA A 7 16.75 11.21 19.30
CA ALA A 7 17.97 11.57 18.59
C ALA A 7 17.69 12.71 17.57
N PRO A 8 18.55 13.74 17.49
CA PRO A 8 18.45 14.73 16.43
C PRO A 8 18.73 14.08 15.07
N VAL A 9 17.79 14.18 14.12
CA VAL A 9 17.87 13.54 12.79
C VAL A 9 19.05 14.06 11.96
N ASP A 10 19.49 15.29 12.23
CA ASP A 10 20.65 15.98 11.66
C ASP A 10 22.00 15.40 12.12
N LYS A 11 22.03 14.54 13.14
CA LYS A 11 23.26 13.87 13.59
C LYS A 11 23.52 12.52 12.91
N THR A 12 22.58 12.05 12.09
CA THR A 12 22.68 10.77 11.38
C THR A 12 23.10 11.00 9.93
N ASP A 13 24.12 10.27 9.46
CA ASP A 13 24.51 10.28 8.05
C ASP A 13 23.59 9.36 7.23
N TRP A 14 22.73 9.96 6.43
CA TRP A 14 21.75 9.27 5.57
C TRP A 14 22.27 9.00 4.15
N SER A 15 23.45 9.54 3.78
CA SER A 15 24.03 9.36 2.44
C SER A 15 24.19 7.90 1.99
N PRO A 16 24.40 6.88 2.87
CA PRO A 16 24.47 5.48 2.46
C PRO A 16 23.15 4.92 1.91
N LEU A 17 22.04 5.64 2.04
CA LEU A 17 20.72 5.24 1.54
C LEU A 17 20.37 5.84 0.17
N ALA A 18 21.26 6.64 -0.41
CA ALA A 18 21.11 7.17 -1.77
C ALA A 18 20.89 6.04 -2.79
N GLY A 19 19.90 6.21 -3.67
CA GLY A 19 19.50 5.24 -4.70
C GLY A 19 18.79 4.00 -4.17
N LYS A 20 18.52 3.89 -2.86
CA LYS A 20 17.83 2.73 -2.27
C LYS A 20 16.34 2.98 -2.08
N THR A 21 15.57 1.90 -2.06
CA THR A 21 14.21 1.90 -1.51
C THR A 21 14.31 1.58 -0.02
N VAL A 22 13.78 2.45 0.82
CA VAL A 22 13.92 2.36 2.29
C VAL A 22 12.55 2.17 2.93
N LEU A 23 12.49 1.29 3.91
CA LEU A 23 11.31 1.04 4.71
C LEU A 23 11.67 1.32 6.18
N ILE A 24 10.86 2.12 6.85
CA ILE A 24 11.06 2.51 8.25
C ILE A 24 10.00 1.79 9.09
N TRP A 25 10.44 1.10 10.15
CA TRP A 25 9.54 0.52 11.14
C TRP A 25 9.64 1.36 12.43
N PRO A 26 8.60 2.15 12.77
CA PRO A 26 8.58 2.97 13.99
C PRO A 26 8.11 2.16 15.21
N ASP A 27 8.46 2.66 16.40
CA ASP A 27 7.76 2.28 17.63
C ASP A 27 6.27 2.67 17.52
N ARG A 28 5.37 1.85 18.07
CA ARG A 28 3.92 2.15 18.11
C ARG A 28 3.58 3.19 19.19
N ASP A 29 4.22 4.36 19.13
CA ASP A 29 3.98 5.48 20.03
C ASP A 29 4.21 6.83 19.32
N ALA A 30 3.74 7.92 19.93
CA ALA A 30 3.87 9.25 19.31
C ALA A 30 5.33 9.67 19.03
N PRO A 31 6.30 9.46 19.94
CA PRO A 31 7.71 9.75 19.66
C PRO A 31 8.31 8.96 18.48
N GLY A 32 7.98 7.67 18.36
CA GLY A 32 8.42 6.79 17.28
C GLY A 32 7.90 7.25 15.92
N TRP A 33 6.62 7.65 15.87
CA TRP A 33 6.02 8.27 14.69
C TRP A 33 6.70 9.58 14.29
N ASP A 34 6.90 10.50 15.23
CA ASP A 34 7.55 11.79 14.98
C ASP A 34 9.00 11.63 14.52
N TYR A 35 9.71 10.62 15.02
CA TYR A 35 11.06 10.30 14.55
C TYR A 35 11.06 9.68 13.15
N ALA A 36 10.17 8.72 12.88
CA ALA A 36 10.07 8.09 11.57
C ALA A 36 9.69 9.08 10.47
N ASP A 37 8.80 10.04 10.74
CA ASP A 37 8.48 11.12 9.79
C ASP A 37 9.75 11.95 9.48
N ARG A 38 10.43 12.50 10.49
CA ARG A 38 11.65 13.30 10.27
C ARG A 38 12.77 12.51 9.58
N ALA A 39 13.00 11.26 9.99
CA ALA A 39 14.00 10.38 9.38
C ALA A 39 13.65 10.09 7.93
N SER A 40 12.38 9.83 7.61
CA SER A 40 11.94 9.55 6.25
C SER A 40 12.21 10.71 5.29
N GLN A 41 12.05 11.96 5.77
CA GLN A 41 12.36 13.15 4.98
C GLN A 41 13.86 13.29 4.74
N ALA A 42 14.68 13.08 5.77
CA ALA A 42 16.13 13.14 5.63
C ALA A 42 16.67 12.07 4.67
N ILE A 43 16.10 10.86 4.70
CA ILE A 43 16.47 9.74 3.81
C ILE A 43 16.11 10.07 2.35
N LEU A 44 14.94 10.67 2.10
CA LEU A 44 14.55 11.13 0.77
C LEU A 44 15.44 12.27 0.26
N GLN A 45 15.79 13.23 1.14
CA GLN A 45 16.72 14.32 0.80
C GLN A 45 18.12 13.80 0.48
N ALA A 46 18.57 12.73 1.15
CA ALA A 46 19.83 12.05 0.88
C ALA A 46 19.84 11.29 -0.46
N GLY A 47 18.72 11.23 -1.18
CA GLY A 47 18.63 10.70 -2.53
C GLY A 47 18.13 9.25 -2.61
N ALA A 48 17.44 8.75 -1.59
CA ALA A 48 16.72 7.48 -1.69
C ALA A 48 15.70 7.50 -2.85
N THR A 49 15.55 6.37 -3.53
CA THR A 49 14.61 6.20 -4.65
C THR A 49 13.16 6.23 -4.17
N SER A 50 12.90 5.68 -2.99
CA SER A 50 11.61 5.76 -2.31
C SER A 50 11.78 5.50 -0.81
N VAL A 51 10.88 6.05 -0.01
CA VAL A 51 10.79 5.76 1.43
C VAL A 51 9.35 5.46 1.78
N ALA A 52 9.12 4.48 2.65
CA ALA A 52 7.81 4.21 3.24
C ALA A 52 7.96 3.94 4.73
N ILE A 53 6.93 4.28 5.52
CA ILE A 53 6.86 3.99 6.95
C ILE A 53 5.84 2.88 7.14
N LEU A 54 6.24 1.77 7.76
CA LEU A 54 5.35 0.69 8.17
C LEU A 54 4.42 1.17 9.27
N MET A 55 3.18 0.72 9.21
CA MET A 55 2.18 0.93 10.25
C MET A 55 2.18 -0.29 11.17
N PRO A 56 2.65 -0.17 12.43
CA PRO A 56 2.57 -1.26 13.39
C PRO A 56 1.13 -1.75 13.55
N PRO A 57 0.87 -3.07 13.60
CA PRO A 57 -0.49 -3.62 13.65
C PRO A 57 -1.35 -3.06 14.78
N ASP A 58 -2.64 -2.87 14.51
CA ASP A 58 -3.55 -2.19 15.44
C ASP A 58 -3.88 -2.95 16.73
N ASP A 59 -3.67 -4.26 16.71
CA ASP A 59 -3.85 -5.17 17.84
C ASP A 59 -2.65 -5.19 18.80
N LYS A 60 -1.55 -4.48 18.49
CA LYS A 60 -0.34 -4.43 19.31
C LYS A 60 -0.36 -3.32 20.38
N PRO A 61 0.32 -3.53 21.52
CA PRO A 61 0.37 -2.55 22.60
C PRO A 61 1.11 -1.27 22.19
N GLU A 62 0.87 -0.19 22.92
CA GLU A 62 1.61 1.07 22.77
C GLU A 62 3.11 0.84 23.02
N GLY A 63 3.95 1.42 22.17
CA GLY A 63 5.41 1.25 22.19
C GLY A 63 5.93 -0.01 21.49
N TRP A 64 5.06 -0.87 20.94
CA TRP A 64 5.48 -2.09 20.25
C TRP A 64 6.28 -1.81 18.98
N ASP A 65 7.39 -2.52 18.80
CA ASP A 65 8.34 -2.28 17.70
C ASP A 65 8.90 -3.58 17.07
N ALA A 66 9.94 -3.42 16.24
CA ALA A 66 10.64 -4.55 15.63
C ALA A 66 11.43 -5.42 16.63
N ALA A 67 11.85 -4.85 17.77
CA ALA A 67 12.56 -5.59 18.81
C ALA A 67 11.62 -6.48 19.62
N ASP A 68 10.37 -6.06 19.82
CA ASP A 68 9.30 -6.87 20.44
C ASP A 68 8.80 -7.98 19.49
N ALA A 69 8.76 -7.71 18.19
CA ALA A 69 8.29 -8.65 17.17
C ALA A 69 9.06 -9.99 17.17
N ILE A 70 10.37 -9.95 17.39
CA ILE A 70 11.25 -11.13 17.36
C ILE A 70 10.93 -12.13 18.48
N PRO A 71 10.97 -11.76 19.78
CA PRO A 71 10.66 -12.67 20.87
C PRO A 71 9.20 -13.13 20.89
N GLU A 72 8.27 -12.35 20.32
CA GLU A 72 6.86 -12.74 20.16
C GLU A 72 6.62 -13.76 19.02
N GLY A 73 7.65 -14.10 18.24
CA GLY A 73 7.51 -15.01 17.09
C GLY A 73 6.67 -14.41 15.97
N PHE A 74 6.59 -13.09 15.88
CA PHE A 74 5.87 -12.39 14.82
C PHE A 74 6.56 -12.60 13.47
N ASP A 75 5.78 -12.70 12.39
CA ASP A 75 6.32 -12.84 11.04
C ASP A 75 6.86 -11.49 10.52
N VAL A 76 8.05 -11.15 10.98
CA VAL A 76 8.81 -9.96 10.56
C VAL A 76 9.02 -9.96 9.05
N GLY A 77 9.30 -11.11 8.45
CA GLY A 77 9.56 -11.24 7.01
C GLY A 77 8.33 -10.89 6.17
N GLY A 78 7.19 -11.47 6.51
CA GLY A 78 5.90 -11.15 5.89
C GLY A 78 5.51 -9.69 6.12
N PHE A 79 5.68 -9.18 7.34
CA PHE A 79 5.31 -7.81 7.66
C PHE A 79 6.18 -6.76 6.94
N LEU A 80 7.49 -6.96 6.83
CA LEU A 80 8.34 -6.09 6.00
C LEU A 80 7.93 -6.13 4.52
N ALA A 81 7.49 -7.30 4.03
CA ALA A 81 7.12 -7.48 2.63
C ALA A 81 5.78 -6.82 2.28
N VAL A 82 4.74 -6.95 3.12
CA VAL A 82 3.36 -6.55 2.79
C VAL A 82 2.64 -5.71 3.84
N GLY A 83 3.27 -5.46 4.98
CA GLY A 83 2.70 -4.66 6.05
C GLY A 83 2.15 -3.34 5.51
N GLU A 84 1.03 -2.93 6.09
CA GLU A 84 0.45 -1.63 5.78
C GLU A 84 1.51 -0.56 5.96
N ARG A 85 1.64 0.32 4.97
CA ARG A 85 2.70 1.31 4.94
C ARG A 85 2.23 2.58 4.27
N MET A 86 2.69 3.67 4.84
CA MET A 86 2.51 5.00 4.30
C MET A 86 3.71 5.32 3.41
N PRO A 87 3.54 5.47 2.09
CA PRO A 87 4.61 5.96 1.24
C PRO A 87 4.95 7.38 1.68
N VAL A 88 6.23 7.62 1.95
CA VAL A 88 6.72 8.95 2.27
C VAL A 88 7.07 9.59 0.95
N MET A 89 6.26 10.57 0.59
CA MET A 89 6.60 11.45 -0.51
C MET A 89 7.71 12.38 -0.06
N ARG A 90 8.63 12.69 -0.98
CA ARG A 90 9.71 13.66 -0.75
C ARG A 90 9.06 14.92 -0.21
N SER A 91 9.28 15.26 1.06
CA SER A 91 8.89 16.58 1.52
C SER A 91 9.67 17.53 0.65
N VAL A 92 8.91 18.45 0.08
CA VAL A 92 9.47 19.68 -0.42
C VAL A 92 9.75 20.51 0.85
N GLU A 93 10.66 20.05 1.72
CA GLU A 93 11.16 20.90 2.80
C GLU A 93 12.06 21.96 2.16
N GLU A 94 11.56 23.18 2.19
CA GLU A 94 12.33 24.43 2.18
C GLU A 94 13.47 24.54 1.15
N ALA A 95 13.31 23.95 -0.03
CA ALA A 95 13.73 24.69 -1.22
C ALA A 95 13.03 26.05 -1.16
N PRO A 96 13.71 27.18 -1.47
CA PRO A 96 13.04 28.49 -1.53
C PRO A 96 11.76 28.26 -2.31
N SER A 97 10.62 28.54 -1.66
CA SER A 97 9.28 28.13 -2.07
C SER A 97 9.26 27.86 -3.57
N PRO A 98 9.03 26.64 -4.08
CA PRO A 98 9.04 26.44 -5.53
C PRO A 98 8.14 27.54 -6.05
N ASP A 99 8.72 28.42 -6.88
CA ASP A 99 8.02 29.63 -7.28
C ASP A 99 6.64 29.20 -7.69
N LEU A 100 5.65 29.95 -7.20
CA LEU A 100 4.25 29.61 -7.40
C LEU A 100 4.11 29.19 -8.86
N LEU A 101 3.71 27.93 -9.07
CA LEU A 101 3.79 27.30 -10.39
C LEU A 101 3.27 28.29 -11.43
N THR A 102 4.11 28.62 -12.41
CA THR A 102 3.78 29.63 -13.40
C THR A 102 2.56 29.18 -14.20
N GLY A 103 1.64 30.10 -14.46
CA GLY A 103 0.39 29.82 -15.17
C GLY A 103 -0.73 29.28 -14.27
N ILE A 104 -0.61 29.43 -12.94
CA ILE A 104 -1.68 29.11 -11.98
C ILE A 104 -2.09 30.38 -11.24
N ASP A 105 -3.40 30.57 -11.03
CA ASP A 105 -3.92 31.61 -10.15
C ASP A 105 -3.96 31.14 -8.69
N TRP A 106 -3.00 31.57 -7.89
CA TRP A 106 -2.88 31.16 -6.50
C TRP A 106 -3.85 31.87 -5.53
N THR A 107 -4.74 32.72 -6.05
CA THR A 107 -5.70 33.48 -5.26
C THR A 107 -7.11 32.88 -5.26
N THR A 108 -7.35 31.88 -6.11
CA THR A 108 -8.64 31.19 -6.28
C THR A 108 -8.58 29.73 -5.86
N GLU A 109 -9.70 29.18 -5.40
CA GLU A 109 -9.81 27.76 -5.03
C GLU A 109 -9.52 26.84 -6.21
N ASP A 110 -9.95 27.22 -7.41
CA ASP A 110 -9.70 26.49 -8.66
C ASP A 110 -8.21 26.46 -9.02
N GLY A 111 -7.51 27.59 -8.94
CA GLY A 111 -6.07 27.60 -9.22
C GLY A 111 -5.25 26.88 -8.14
N LEU A 112 -5.64 26.96 -6.86
CA LEU A 112 -5.05 26.11 -5.81
C LEU A 112 -5.28 24.62 -6.08
N SER A 113 -6.46 24.24 -6.58
CA SER A 113 -6.75 22.86 -6.99
C SER A 113 -5.92 22.44 -8.21
N SER A 114 -5.76 23.32 -9.20
CA SER A 114 -4.84 23.10 -10.32
C SER A 114 -3.39 22.90 -9.87
N ALA A 115 -2.96 23.62 -8.82
CA ALA A 115 -1.65 23.40 -8.20
C ALA A 115 -1.56 22.04 -7.51
N PHE A 116 -2.64 21.59 -6.86
CA PHE A 116 -2.74 20.24 -6.28
C PHE A 116 -2.57 19.18 -7.37
N THR A 117 -3.36 19.27 -8.44
CA THR A 117 -3.32 18.32 -9.55
C THR A 117 -1.99 18.31 -10.26
N ARG A 118 -1.34 19.46 -10.45
CA ARG A 118 -0.02 19.51 -11.08
C ARG A 118 1.08 18.87 -10.23
N ARG A 119 0.94 18.90 -8.90
CA ARG A 119 1.92 18.32 -7.96
C ARG A 119 1.68 16.85 -7.66
N TYR A 120 0.43 16.45 -7.55
CA TYR A 120 0.02 15.16 -6.99
C TYR A 120 -0.82 14.32 -7.96
N GLY A 121 -1.03 14.80 -9.19
CA GLY A 121 -1.86 14.17 -10.21
C GLY A 121 -1.36 12.81 -10.71
N GLU A 122 -0.12 12.42 -10.44
CA GLU A 122 0.37 11.08 -10.81
C GLU A 122 0.10 10.03 -9.73
N ASP A 123 0.22 10.40 -8.45
CA ASP A 123 0.21 9.46 -7.34
C ASP A 123 -1.11 9.37 -6.60
N TRP A 124 -2.09 10.24 -6.91
CA TRP A 124 -3.38 10.30 -6.23
C TRP A 124 -4.56 10.11 -7.17
N ARG A 125 -5.48 9.23 -6.80
CA ARG A 125 -6.75 9.00 -7.50
C ARG A 125 -7.90 9.00 -6.52
N TYR A 126 -9.09 9.39 -6.96
CA TYR A 126 -10.31 9.37 -6.19
C TYR A 126 -11.33 8.44 -6.83
N CYS A 127 -11.77 7.42 -6.09
CA CYS A 127 -12.87 6.56 -6.52
C CYS A 127 -14.19 7.12 -5.99
N ALA A 128 -15.03 7.64 -6.89
CA ALA A 128 -16.29 8.29 -6.50
C ALA A 128 -17.26 7.32 -5.84
N LEU A 129 -17.35 6.08 -6.32
CA LEU A 129 -18.23 5.06 -5.77
C LEU A 129 -17.82 4.67 -4.33
N TRP A 130 -16.51 4.58 -4.07
CA TRP A 130 -16.00 4.23 -2.74
C TRP A 130 -15.95 5.42 -1.79
N GLY A 131 -16.00 6.65 -2.31
CA GLY A 131 -15.82 7.87 -1.53
C GLY A 131 -14.40 8.00 -0.96
N LYS A 132 -13.40 7.37 -1.59
CA LYS A 132 -12.03 7.26 -1.07
C LYS A 132 -11.00 7.77 -2.04
N TRP A 133 -9.98 8.43 -1.49
CA TRP A 133 -8.72 8.68 -2.17
C TRP A 133 -7.83 7.45 -2.08
N LEU A 134 -7.05 7.21 -3.11
CA LEU A 134 -6.03 6.17 -3.18
C LEU A 134 -4.69 6.79 -3.57
N VAL A 135 -3.63 6.31 -2.91
CA VAL A 135 -2.25 6.71 -3.15
C VAL A 135 -1.43 5.57 -3.72
N TRP A 136 -0.62 5.88 -4.72
CA TRP A 136 0.35 4.94 -5.25
C TRP A 136 1.51 4.71 -4.29
N THR A 137 1.79 3.45 -3.96
CA THR A 137 2.87 3.05 -3.02
C THR A 137 4.16 2.61 -3.70
N GLY A 138 4.19 2.55 -5.04
CA GLY A 138 5.24 1.88 -5.80
C GLY A 138 4.90 0.44 -6.22
N VAL A 139 3.99 -0.22 -5.49
CA VAL A 139 3.58 -1.62 -5.73
C VAL A 139 2.09 -1.73 -6.00
N ARG A 140 1.27 -1.03 -5.21
CA ARG A 140 -0.19 -1.03 -5.29
C ARG A 140 -0.77 0.35 -4.93
N TRP A 141 -2.06 0.52 -5.15
CA TRP A 141 -2.82 1.67 -4.69
C TRP A 141 -3.45 1.40 -3.32
N ASN A 142 -3.13 2.22 -2.32
CA ASN A 142 -3.67 2.11 -0.97
C ASN A 142 -4.73 3.20 -0.72
N PRO A 143 -5.85 2.87 -0.06
CA PRO A 143 -6.77 3.88 0.43
C PRO A 143 -6.10 4.85 1.41
N ASP A 144 -6.44 6.14 1.32
CA ASP A 144 -6.08 7.12 2.34
C ASP A 144 -6.90 6.88 3.61
N GLN A 145 -6.22 6.50 4.69
CA GLN A 145 -6.84 6.24 5.98
C GLN A 145 -6.65 7.38 6.98
N VAL A 146 -5.71 8.29 6.72
CA VAL A 146 -5.25 9.30 7.69
C VAL A 146 -5.55 10.73 7.23
N LEU A 147 -6.38 10.90 6.20
CA LEU A 147 -6.76 12.18 5.61
C LEU A 147 -5.55 12.94 5.05
N TYR A 148 -4.57 12.22 4.50
CA TYR A 148 -3.35 12.80 3.97
C TYR A 148 -3.62 13.79 2.83
N VAL A 149 -4.64 13.55 2.00
CA VAL A 149 -5.05 14.50 0.96
C VAL A 149 -5.47 15.86 1.54
N SER A 150 -6.10 15.86 2.72
CA SER A 150 -6.45 17.09 3.43
C SER A 150 -5.20 17.81 3.94
N HIS A 151 -4.20 17.07 4.42
CA HIS A 151 -2.90 17.63 4.79
C HIS A 151 -2.19 18.28 3.58
N LEU A 152 -2.14 17.60 2.43
CA LEU A 152 -1.54 18.12 1.20
C LEU A 152 -2.26 19.39 0.70
N SER A 153 -3.60 19.38 0.73
CA SER A 153 -4.43 20.54 0.39
C SER A 153 -4.14 21.73 1.30
N ARG A 154 -3.99 21.48 2.61
CA ARG A 154 -3.58 22.49 3.59
C ARG A 154 -2.19 23.05 3.30
N GLY A 155 -1.24 22.22 2.88
CA GLY A 155 0.10 22.66 2.48
C GLY A 155 0.09 23.63 1.31
N ILE A 156 -0.72 23.38 0.28
CA ILE A 156 -0.88 24.28 -0.88
C ILE A 156 -1.50 25.61 -0.45
N CYS A 157 -2.59 25.55 0.31
CA CYS A 157 -3.28 26.73 0.82
C CYS A 157 -2.38 27.60 1.70
N ARG A 158 -1.59 26.98 2.58
CA ARG A 158 -0.61 27.69 3.44
C ARG A 158 0.45 28.39 2.62
N ASN A 159 1.02 27.72 1.61
CA ASN A 159 2.03 28.31 0.73
C ASN A 159 1.49 29.53 -0.04
N ALA A 160 0.26 29.43 -0.54
CA ALA A 160 -0.42 30.55 -1.19
C ALA A 160 -0.66 31.72 -0.22
N SER A 161 -1.12 31.41 1.00
CA SER A 161 -1.37 32.39 2.06
C SER A 161 -0.09 33.16 2.45
N LEU A 162 1.05 32.48 2.58
CA LEU A 162 2.32 33.14 2.93
C LEU A 162 2.75 34.17 1.89
N LYS A 163 2.43 33.94 0.61
CA LYS A 163 2.81 34.80 -0.53
C LYS A 163 1.75 35.84 -0.89
N ALA A 164 0.60 35.87 -0.22
CA ALA A 164 -0.45 36.83 -0.53
C ALA A 164 -0.15 38.23 0.01
N ASP A 165 -0.53 39.27 -0.74
CA ASP A 165 -0.18 40.67 -0.43
C ASP A 165 -1.07 41.30 0.66
N THR A 166 -2.28 40.78 0.88
CA THR A 166 -3.27 41.39 1.79
C THR A 166 -3.64 40.47 2.96
N PRO A 167 -3.79 40.99 4.19
CA PRO A 167 -4.21 40.18 5.34
C PRO A 167 -5.54 39.45 5.12
N ARG A 168 -6.48 40.07 4.40
CA ARG A 168 -7.76 39.46 4.02
C ARG A 168 -7.56 38.22 3.16
N LEU A 169 -6.69 38.30 2.14
CA LEU A 169 -6.39 37.16 1.28
C LEU A 169 -5.62 36.06 2.02
N LYS A 170 -4.66 36.44 2.89
CA LYS A 170 -3.96 35.48 3.76
C LYS A 170 -4.94 34.65 4.59
N GLY A 171 -5.88 35.31 5.26
CA GLY A 171 -6.90 34.65 6.08
C GLY A 171 -7.86 33.76 5.27
N LYS A 172 -8.29 34.22 4.09
CA LYS A 172 -9.12 33.41 3.18
C LYS A 172 -8.40 32.13 2.76
N LEU A 173 -7.17 32.26 2.23
CA LEU A 173 -6.41 31.13 1.69
C LEU A 173 -6.07 30.09 2.77
N ALA A 174 -5.81 30.52 4.01
CA ALA A 174 -5.53 29.61 5.12
C ALA A 174 -6.80 29.02 5.79
N SER A 175 -8.00 29.39 5.33
CA SER A 175 -9.26 28.96 5.94
C SER A 175 -9.55 27.48 5.69
N SER A 176 -10.25 26.84 6.63
CA SER A 176 -10.74 25.46 6.48
C SER A 176 -11.67 25.31 5.26
N ALA A 177 -12.46 26.34 4.96
CA ALA A 177 -13.37 26.35 3.81
C ALA A 177 -12.60 26.24 2.48
N THR A 178 -11.52 27.01 2.31
CA THR A 178 -10.68 26.96 1.11
C THR A 178 -9.94 25.63 1.01
N ILE A 179 -9.37 25.13 2.12
CA ILE A 179 -8.69 23.81 2.16
C ILE A 179 -9.63 22.69 1.69
N SER A 180 -10.85 22.65 2.23
CA SER A 180 -11.85 21.66 1.83
C SER A 180 -12.33 21.85 0.38
N SER A 181 -12.37 23.09 -0.12
CA SER A 181 -12.78 23.36 -1.51
C SER A 181 -11.73 22.89 -2.51
N VAL A 182 -10.44 23.04 -2.19
CA VAL A 182 -9.33 22.54 -3.03
C VAL A 182 -9.43 21.02 -3.25
N GLU A 183 -9.64 20.25 -2.19
CA GLU A 183 -9.83 18.79 -2.27
C GLU A 183 -11.08 18.41 -3.07
N LYS A 184 -12.21 19.10 -2.82
CA LYS A 184 -13.47 18.86 -3.52
C LYS A 184 -13.42 19.16 -5.01
N ILE A 185 -12.66 20.16 -5.43
CA ILE A 185 -12.43 20.47 -6.84
C ILE A 185 -11.49 19.41 -7.43
N ALA A 186 -10.40 19.07 -6.71
CA ALA A 186 -9.37 18.15 -7.21
C ALA A 186 -9.94 16.76 -7.53
N ARG A 187 -10.84 16.24 -6.69
CA ARG A 187 -11.49 14.93 -6.94
C ARG A 187 -12.35 14.88 -8.21
N SER A 188 -12.73 16.03 -8.78
CA SER A 188 -13.49 16.11 -10.03
C SER A 188 -12.60 16.24 -11.28
N ASP A 189 -11.30 16.46 -11.10
CA ASP A 189 -10.35 16.53 -12.21
C ASP A 189 -10.13 15.13 -12.82
N PRO A 190 -10.18 14.95 -14.15
CA PRO A 190 -9.96 13.65 -14.81
C PRO A 190 -8.63 12.97 -14.48
N LYS A 191 -7.59 13.70 -14.04
CA LYS A 191 -6.34 13.11 -13.58
C LYS A 191 -6.49 12.39 -12.26
N HIS A 192 -7.44 12.77 -11.43
CA HIS A 192 -7.71 12.15 -10.14
C HIS A 192 -8.92 11.22 -10.18
N ALA A 193 -9.99 11.63 -10.85
CA ALA A 193 -11.23 10.89 -10.88
C ALA A 193 -11.04 9.49 -11.47
N SER A 194 -11.66 8.50 -10.81
CA SER A 194 -11.66 7.09 -11.21
C SER A 194 -13.00 6.43 -10.92
N THR A 195 -13.33 5.41 -11.72
CA THR A 195 -14.49 4.54 -11.45
C THR A 195 -14.06 3.29 -10.70
N ALA A 196 -15.01 2.54 -10.13
CA ALA A 196 -14.68 1.33 -9.36
C ALA A 196 -14.15 0.21 -10.26
N GLU A 197 -14.61 0.15 -11.50
CA GLU A 197 -14.30 -0.89 -12.49
C GLU A 197 -12.89 -0.77 -13.06
N GLU A 198 -12.24 0.39 -12.90
CA GLU A 198 -10.85 0.59 -13.32
C GLU A 198 -9.85 -0.08 -12.37
N TRP A 199 -10.28 -0.42 -11.15
CA TRP A 199 -9.43 -1.01 -10.11
C TRP A 199 -9.43 -2.54 -10.19
N ASP A 200 -8.25 -3.15 -10.12
CA ASP A 200 -8.04 -4.61 -10.23
C ASP A 200 -8.71 -5.24 -11.47
N ALA A 201 -8.73 -4.51 -12.60
CA ALA A 201 -9.50 -4.86 -13.79
C ALA A 201 -8.92 -6.02 -14.62
N ASP A 202 -7.60 -6.19 -14.65
CA ASP A 202 -6.97 -7.29 -15.39
C ASP A 202 -7.00 -8.58 -14.58
N VAL A 203 -7.95 -9.45 -14.90
CA VAL A 203 -8.16 -10.75 -14.24
C VAL A 203 -6.99 -11.73 -14.39
N TRP A 204 -5.99 -11.42 -15.21
CA TRP A 204 -4.80 -12.24 -15.43
C TRP A 204 -3.52 -11.60 -14.88
N ALA A 205 -3.61 -10.42 -14.28
CA ALA A 205 -2.48 -9.77 -13.64
C ALA A 205 -2.47 -10.13 -12.15
N LEU A 206 -1.40 -10.79 -11.70
CA LEU A 206 -1.16 -11.07 -10.28
C LEU A 206 -0.11 -10.10 -9.76
N ASN A 207 -0.49 -9.21 -8.85
CA ASN A 207 0.46 -8.29 -8.22
C ASN A 207 1.23 -9.00 -7.11
N THR A 208 2.55 -8.94 -7.14
CA THR A 208 3.44 -9.55 -6.13
C THR A 208 4.50 -8.56 -5.67
N PRO A 209 5.13 -8.70 -4.50
CA PRO A 209 6.09 -7.71 -4.01
C PRO A 209 7.26 -7.39 -4.96
N GLY A 210 7.65 -8.35 -5.82
CA GLY A 210 8.73 -8.20 -6.79
C GLY A 210 8.28 -7.81 -8.20
N GLY A 211 6.98 -7.70 -8.46
CA GLY A 211 6.44 -7.31 -9.75
C GLY A 211 5.06 -7.88 -10.06
N VAL A 212 4.52 -7.51 -11.21
CA VAL A 212 3.25 -8.02 -11.71
C VAL A 212 3.52 -9.24 -12.59
N VAL A 213 2.90 -10.37 -12.28
CA VAL A 213 2.99 -11.61 -13.05
C VAL A 213 1.79 -11.69 -14.00
N ASP A 214 2.07 -11.90 -15.29
CA ASP A 214 1.03 -12.28 -16.25
C ASP A 214 0.77 -13.79 -16.10
N LEU A 215 -0.40 -14.13 -15.56
CA LEU A 215 -0.79 -15.51 -15.26
C LEU A 215 -0.95 -16.38 -16.51
N ARG A 216 -1.07 -15.81 -17.72
CA ARG A 216 -1.11 -16.57 -18.97
C ARG A 216 0.27 -17.06 -19.39
N THR A 217 1.30 -16.27 -19.10
CA THR A 217 2.66 -16.52 -19.58
C THR A 217 3.65 -16.90 -18.47
N GLY A 218 3.30 -16.64 -17.22
CA GLY A 218 4.18 -16.76 -16.06
C GLY A 218 5.29 -15.71 -16.01
N ARG A 219 5.29 -14.72 -16.93
CA ARG A 219 6.34 -13.69 -16.98
C ARG A 219 6.03 -12.56 -16.01
N MET A 220 7.08 -12.09 -15.36
CA MET A 220 7.01 -10.96 -14.43
C MET A 220 7.46 -9.67 -15.12
N ARG A 221 6.82 -8.56 -14.75
CA ARG A 221 7.18 -7.20 -15.19
C ARG A 221 7.16 -6.23 -14.01
N PRO A 222 7.80 -5.05 -14.15
CA PRO A 222 7.70 -3.99 -13.15
C PRO A 222 6.26 -3.50 -12.93
N HIS A 223 6.02 -2.95 -11.74
CA HIS A 223 4.77 -2.30 -11.38
C HIS A 223 4.51 -1.05 -12.21
N ARG A 224 3.25 -0.82 -12.57
CA ARG A 224 2.82 0.42 -13.24
C ARG A 224 1.59 0.99 -12.53
N ARG A 225 1.59 2.31 -12.35
CA ARG A 225 0.44 3.06 -11.80
C ARG A 225 -0.84 2.77 -12.58
N ASP A 226 -0.72 2.70 -13.90
CA ASP A 226 -1.82 2.49 -14.83
C ASP A 226 -2.50 1.12 -14.69
N ASP A 227 -1.84 0.15 -14.04
CA ASP A 227 -2.44 -1.17 -13.78
C ASP A 227 -3.55 -1.09 -12.72
N ARG A 228 -3.59 -0.02 -11.92
CA ARG A 228 -4.63 0.25 -10.91
C ARG A 228 -4.92 -0.95 -9.98
N MET A 229 -3.85 -1.64 -9.60
CA MET A 229 -3.94 -2.79 -8.68
C MET A 229 -4.01 -2.28 -7.25
N THR A 230 -5.02 -2.71 -6.49
CA THR A 230 -5.18 -2.42 -5.06
C THR A 230 -4.75 -3.60 -4.19
N LYS A 231 -4.67 -4.80 -4.79
CA LYS A 231 -4.30 -6.05 -4.10
C LYS A 231 -2.86 -6.44 -4.39
N VAL A 232 -2.22 -7.12 -3.44
CA VAL A 232 -0.90 -7.75 -3.59
C VAL A 232 -0.81 -9.07 -2.83
N THR A 233 -0.06 -10.03 -3.36
CA THR A 233 0.32 -11.26 -2.66
C THR A 233 1.39 -10.99 -1.60
N THR A 234 1.63 -11.95 -0.69
CA THR A 234 2.72 -11.86 0.29
C THR A 234 4.06 -12.35 -0.21
N ALA A 235 4.05 -13.16 -1.27
CA ALA A 235 5.25 -13.76 -1.84
C ALA A 235 5.40 -13.44 -3.33
N THR A 236 6.66 -13.37 -3.78
CA THR A 236 7.03 -13.22 -5.19
C THR A 236 7.45 -14.59 -5.73
N PRO A 237 6.84 -15.08 -6.83
CA PRO A 237 7.27 -16.33 -7.45
C PRO A 237 8.74 -16.28 -7.88
N GLN A 238 9.52 -17.29 -7.48
CA GLN A 238 10.90 -17.47 -7.92
C GLN A 238 11.02 -18.69 -8.83
N GLY A 239 11.57 -18.52 -10.03
CA GLY A 239 11.69 -19.59 -11.04
C GLY A 239 12.90 -20.51 -10.89
N ASN A 240 13.53 -20.58 -9.71
CA ASN A 240 14.73 -21.42 -9.54
C ASN A 240 14.35 -22.91 -9.41
N PRO A 241 14.98 -23.84 -10.15
CA PRO A 241 14.86 -25.29 -9.90
C PRO A 241 15.18 -25.75 -8.46
N ASP A 242 15.98 -25.01 -7.67
CA ASP A 242 16.16 -25.30 -6.23
C ASP A 242 14.94 -24.91 -5.37
N SER A 243 13.98 -24.18 -5.94
CA SER A 243 12.72 -23.76 -5.29
C SER A 243 11.69 -24.90 -5.28
N ALA A 244 12.14 -26.14 -5.08
CA ALA A 244 11.32 -27.34 -5.13
C ALA A 244 10.25 -27.41 -4.02
N CYS A 245 10.14 -26.39 -3.15
CA CYS A 245 9.24 -26.30 -1.99
C CYS A 245 9.07 -27.67 -1.31
N PRO A 246 10.16 -28.31 -0.85
CA PRO A 246 10.15 -29.72 -0.47
C PRO A 246 9.14 -30.02 0.65
N THR A 247 9.01 -29.12 1.62
CA THR A 247 8.02 -29.22 2.70
C THR A 247 6.59 -29.15 2.18
N TRP A 248 6.31 -28.25 1.23
CA TRP A 248 4.98 -28.12 0.63
C TRP A 248 4.62 -29.34 -0.22
N ARG A 249 5.57 -29.84 -1.02
CA ARG A 249 5.39 -31.06 -1.82
C ARG A 249 5.15 -32.28 -0.93
N ALA A 250 5.95 -32.45 0.13
CA ALA A 250 5.77 -33.53 1.09
C ALA A 250 4.40 -33.46 1.79
N PHE A 251 3.97 -32.25 2.19
CA PHE A 251 2.64 -32.01 2.74
C PHE A 251 1.54 -32.40 1.75
N LEU A 252 1.64 -32.01 0.48
CA LEU A 252 0.66 -32.39 -0.55
C LEU A 252 0.62 -33.91 -0.74
N THR A 253 1.76 -34.58 -0.79
CA THR A 253 1.82 -36.05 -0.87
C THR A 253 1.14 -36.70 0.33
N ASP A 254 1.36 -36.19 1.54
CA ASP A 254 0.77 -36.72 2.78
C ASP A 254 -0.75 -36.57 2.80
N VAL A 255 -1.28 -35.36 2.55
CA VAL A 255 -2.73 -35.09 2.62
C VAL A 255 -3.53 -35.74 1.49
N THR A 256 -2.89 -36.09 0.38
CA THR A 256 -3.51 -36.79 -0.75
C THR A 256 -3.26 -38.30 -0.74
N GLY A 257 -2.50 -38.81 0.24
CA GLY A 257 -2.10 -40.23 0.25
C GLY A 257 -1.24 -40.65 -0.94
N GLY A 258 -0.54 -39.69 -1.57
CA GLY A 258 0.25 -39.90 -2.77
C GLY A 258 -0.54 -39.98 -4.07
N ASP A 259 -1.82 -39.62 -4.07
CA ASP A 259 -2.65 -39.53 -5.28
C ASP A 259 -2.21 -38.34 -6.16
N ALA A 260 -1.47 -38.65 -7.22
CA ALA A 260 -0.94 -37.65 -8.14
C ALA A 260 -2.02 -36.87 -8.89
N ASP A 261 -3.17 -37.49 -9.18
CA ASP A 261 -4.27 -36.83 -9.89
C ASP A 261 -4.96 -35.83 -8.96
N LEU A 262 -5.16 -36.20 -7.70
CA LEU A 262 -5.69 -35.29 -6.68
C LEU A 262 -4.72 -34.12 -6.41
N MET A 263 -3.42 -34.37 -6.33
CA MET A 263 -2.41 -33.31 -6.19
C MET A 263 -2.45 -32.33 -7.37
N ALA A 264 -2.51 -32.85 -8.60
CA ALA A 264 -2.60 -32.03 -9.82
C ALA A 264 -3.91 -31.23 -9.86
N TYR A 265 -5.03 -31.84 -9.43
CA TYR A 265 -6.32 -31.17 -9.34
C TYR A 265 -6.31 -30.03 -8.31
N LEU A 266 -5.74 -30.25 -7.11
CA LEU A 266 -5.59 -29.19 -6.12
C LEU A 266 -4.73 -28.04 -6.64
N GLN A 267 -3.65 -28.34 -7.37
CA GLN A 267 -2.82 -27.32 -8.01
C GLN A 267 -3.61 -26.54 -9.09
N LEU A 268 -4.41 -27.22 -9.90
CA LEU A 268 -5.28 -26.59 -10.90
C LEU A 268 -6.32 -25.68 -10.25
N MET A 269 -6.99 -26.17 -9.18
CA MET A 269 -7.97 -25.42 -8.41
C MET A 269 -7.36 -24.12 -7.86
N VAL A 270 -6.19 -24.21 -7.21
CA VAL A 270 -5.48 -23.03 -6.70
C VAL A 270 -5.04 -22.10 -7.82
N GLY A 271 -4.58 -22.66 -8.96
CA GLY A 271 -4.24 -21.89 -10.16
C GLY A 271 -5.43 -21.11 -10.71
N TYR A 272 -6.62 -21.69 -10.70
CA TYR A 272 -7.85 -21.01 -11.07
C TYR A 272 -8.20 -19.89 -10.08
N CYS A 273 -8.11 -20.15 -8.76
CA CYS A 273 -8.33 -19.15 -7.70
C CYS A 273 -7.36 -17.96 -7.75
N LEU A 274 -6.17 -18.11 -8.35
CA LEU A 274 -5.21 -17.02 -8.55
C LEU A 274 -5.67 -16.03 -9.62
N THR A 275 -6.56 -16.45 -10.54
CA THR A 275 -7.12 -15.58 -11.57
C THR A 275 -8.36 -14.86 -11.05
N GLY A 276 -8.70 -13.73 -11.66
CA GLY A 276 -10.01 -13.08 -11.47
C GLY A 276 -11.13 -13.68 -12.33
N VAL A 277 -10.90 -14.83 -12.97
CA VAL A 277 -11.86 -15.45 -13.88
C VAL A 277 -12.91 -16.22 -13.10
N THR A 278 -14.19 -16.03 -13.45
CA THR A 278 -15.33 -16.66 -12.79
C THR A 278 -16.16 -17.56 -13.72
N SER A 279 -15.63 -17.91 -14.89
CA SER A 279 -16.34 -18.66 -15.94
C SER A 279 -16.83 -20.04 -15.53
N GLU A 280 -16.14 -20.70 -14.60
CA GLU A 280 -16.51 -22.05 -14.16
C GLU A 280 -17.69 -22.05 -13.17
N HIS A 281 -18.07 -20.89 -12.63
CA HIS A 281 -19.12 -20.76 -11.61
C HIS A 281 -19.00 -21.83 -10.49
N ALA A 282 -17.77 -22.14 -10.09
CA ALA A 282 -17.45 -23.24 -9.19
C ALA A 282 -17.25 -22.78 -7.74
N LEU A 283 -17.77 -23.57 -6.80
CA LEU A 283 -17.47 -23.46 -5.37
C LEU A 283 -16.81 -24.76 -4.91
N PHE A 284 -15.59 -24.68 -4.40
CA PHE A 284 -14.79 -25.85 -4.02
C PHE A 284 -14.97 -26.19 -2.55
N PHE A 285 -15.39 -27.43 -2.27
CA PHE A 285 -15.51 -27.95 -0.92
C PHE A 285 -14.36 -28.92 -0.62
N LEU A 286 -13.46 -28.52 0.28
CA LEU A 286 -12.44 -29.41 0.81
C LEU A 286 -13.08 -30.29 1.88
N TYR A 287 -13.53 -31.48 1.48
CA TYR A 287 -14.16 -32.46 2.38
C TYR A 287 -13.14 -33.50 2.86
N GLY A 288 -13.28 -33.92 4.12
CA GLY A 288 -12.58 -35.07 4.67
C GLY A 288 -12.80 -35.17 6.17
N THR A 289 -12.57 -36.35 6.73
CA THR A 289 -12.58 -36.56 8.19
C THR A 289 -11.60 -35.58 8.88
N GLY A 290 -11.87 -35.22 10.13
CA GLY A 290 -11.09 -34.20 10.85
C GLY A 290 -9.59 -34.54 10.92
N ALA A 291 -8.75 -33.52 11.10
CA ALA A 291 -7.28 -33.61 11.21
C ALA A 291 -6.47 -34.00 9.94
N ASN A 292 -7.04 -33.92 8.74
CA ASN A 292 -6.33 -34.24 7.47
C ASN A 292 -5.62 -33.03 6.80
N GLY A 293 -5.12 -32.04 7.55
CA GLY A 293 -4.35 -30.93 6.98
C GLY A 293 -5.11 -29.88 6.16
N LYS A 294 -6.44 -29.99 5.97
CA LYS A 294 -7.26 -29.04 5.19
C LYS A 294 -7.10 -27.58 5.61
N SER A 295 -7.18 -27.31 6.91
CA SER A 295 -7.00 -25.95 7.45
C SER A 295 -5.59 -25.44 7.19
N VAL A 296 -4.58 -26.30 7.27
CA VAL A 296 -3.18 -25.93 6.96
C VAL A 296 -3.04 -25.57 5.48
N PHE A 297 -3.62 -26.37 4.57
CA PHE A 297 -3.64 -26.10 3.13
C PHE A 297 -4.26 -24.73 2.83
N VAL A 298 -5.46 -24.47 3.35
CA VAL A 298 -6.16 -23.19 3.15
C VAL A 298 -5.36 -22.03 3.76
N ASN A 299 -4.84 -22.18 4.99
CA ASN A 299 -4.07 -21.13 5.64
C ASN A 299 -2.81 -20.76 4.86
N VAL A 300 -2.05 -21.74 4.36
CA VAL A 300 -0.86 -21.47 3.54
C VAL A 300 -1.23 -20.69 2.28
N LEU A 301 -2.30 -21.08 1.59
CA LEU A 301 -2.76 -20.39 0.39
C LEU A 301 -3.24 -18.97 0.69
N THR A 302 -4.07 -18.80 1.71
CA THR A 302 -4.54 -17.48 2.15
C THR A 302 -3.37 -16.58 2.51
N THR A 303 -2.38 -17.11 3.23
CA THR A 303 -1.15 -16.37 3.56
C THR A 303 -0.41 -15.95 2.30
N ILE A 304 -0.20 -16.84 1.33
CA ILE A 304 0.51 -16.49 0.07
C ILE A 304 -0.28 -15.47 -0.75
N LEU A 305 -1.59 -15.65 -0.85
CA LEU A 305 -2.48 -14.80 -1.64
C LEU A 305 -2.65 -13.39 -1.07
N GLY A 306 -2.42 -13.18 0.23
CA GLY A 306 -2.51 -11.86 0.84
C GLY A 306 -3.87 -11.22 0.58
N ASP A 307 -3.89 -10.01 0.00
CA ASP A 307 -5.12 -9.26 -0.27
C ASP A 307 -6.08 -9.94 -1.28
N TYR A 308 -5.61 -10.96 -2.00
CA TYR A 308 -6.44 -11.74 -2.92
C TYR A 308 -7.30 -12.79 -2.20
N ALA A 309 -7.02 -13.09 -0.94
CA ALA A 309 -7.79 -14.02 -0.13
C ALA A 309 -8.55 -13.32 1.00
N ALA A 310 -9.79 -13.73 1.24
CA ALA A 310 -10.61 -13.21 2.32
C ALA A 310 -11.40 -14.35 2.99
N ASN A 311 -11.57 -14.24 4.31
CA ASN A 311 -12.43 -15.14 5.06
C ASN A 311 -13.87 -14.63 5.02
N ALA A 312 -14.76 -15.40 4.42
CA ALA A 312 -16.19 -15.15 4.45
C ALA A 312 -16.84 -15.95 5.60
N PRO A 313 -17.48 -15.30 6.59
CA PRO A 313 -18.25 -15.98 7.62
C PRO A 313 -19.35 -16.84 6.99
N MET A 314 -19.65 -18.00 7.59
CA MET A 314 -20.65 -18.93 7.06
C MET A 314 -22.05 -18.29 6.96
N ASP A 315 -22.35 -17.36 7.86
CA ASP A 315 -23.59 -16.57 7.88
C ASP A 315 -23.80 -15.76 6.59
N THR A 316 -22.72 -15.41 5.87
CA THR A 316 -22.79 -14.73 4.55
C THR A 316 -23.52 -15.58 3.51
N PHE A 317 -23.51 -16.90 3.68
CA PHE A 317 -24.12 -17.88 2.77
C PHE A 317 -25.42 -18.48 3.32
N MET A 318 -25.83 -18.08 4.53
CA MET A 318 -27.07 -18.55 5.13
C MET A 318 -28.18 -17.50 4.96
N GLU A 319 -29.35 -17.96 4.56
CA GLU A 319 -30.53 -17.12 4.45
C GLU A 319 -30.91 -16.60 5.84
N ALA A 320 -30.93 -15.27 6.02
CA ALA A 320 -31.42 -14.65 7.24
C ALA A 320 -32.93 -14.94 7.36
N ARG A 321 -33.28 -15.97 8.12
CA ARG A 321 -34.66 -16.33 8.45
C ARG A 321 -35.21 -15.45 9.57
#